data_AF-A0AAW1Q1L0-F1
#
_entry.id   AF-A0AAW1Q1L0-F1
#
_cell.length_a   1.000
_cell.length_b   1.000
_cell.length_c   1.000
_cell.angle_alpha   90.00
_cell.angle_beta   90.00
_cell.angle_gamma   90.00
#
_symmetry.space_group_name_H-M   'P 1'
#
loop_
_entity.id
_entity.type
_entity.pdbx_description
1 polymer ?
#
loop_
_entity_poly.entity_id
_entity_poly.type
_entity_poly.pdbx_seq_one_letter_code
_entity_poly.pdbx_strand_id
1 'polypeptide(L)'
;MSSSPFEKALAEATSQAAADGNKDQSLQEQVDAALACPCLDELKAGPCGTSFIAAFKCFMLNQEEDKAQNCVDSFQTLHQCMVKHPQAFAEFVPQAAEQQQQQ
;
A
#
# COMPACT_ATOMS: atom_id res chain seq x y z
N MET A 1 4.09 -19.07 1.61
CA MET A 1 3.83 -17.91 0.74
C MET A 1 2.53 -17.27 1.22
N SER A 2 2.54 -16.66 2.41
CA SER A 2 1.36 -15.94 2.93
C SER A 2 1.39 -14.53 2.36
N SER A 3 0.88 -14.36 1.15
CA SER A 3 0.67 -13.02 0.59
C SER A 3 -0.44 -12.36 1.39
N SER A 4 -0.12 -11.30 2.12
CA SER A 4 -1.12 -10.55 2.87
C SER A 4 -2.15 -9.95 1.91
N PRO A 5 -3.42 -9.78 2.30
CA PRO A 5 -4.43 -9.12 1.46
C PRO A 5 -3.96 -7.72 1.00
N PHE A 6 -3.15 -7.06 1.82
CA PHE A 6 -2.46 -5.82 1.47
C PHE A 6 -1.48 -5.94 0.29
N GLU A 7 -0.65 -6.98 0.27
CA GLU A 7 0.29 -7.22 -0.84
C GLU A 7 -0.44 -7.54 -2.13
N LYS A 8 -1.56 -8.28 -2.04
CA LYS A 8 -2.41 -8.57 -3.19
C LYS A 8 -3.06 -7.29 -3.75
N ALA A 9 -3.58 -6.42 -2.89
CA ALA A 9 -4.16 -5.14 -3.29
C ALA A 9 -3.11 -4.23 -3.96
N LEU A 10 -1.89 -4.18 -3.42
CA LEU A 10 -0.78 -3.43 -3.99
C LEU A 10 -0.35 -3.99 -5.37
N ALA A 11 -0.24 -5.30 -5.50
CA ALA A 11 0.11 -5.95 -6.76
C ALA A 11 -0.97 -5.73 -7.83
N GLU A 12 -2.25 -5.79 -7.45
CA GLU A 12 -3.36 -5.55 -8.36
C GLU A 12 -3.42 -4.08 -8.81
N ALA A 13 -3.24 -3.13 -7.89
CA ALA A 13 -3.21 -1.70 -8.21
C ALA A 13 -2.10 -1.33 -9.19
N THR A 14 -0.89 -1.88 -9.00
CA THR A 14 0.24 -1.65 -9.91
C THR A 14 0.08 -2.38 -11.24
N SER A 15 -0.54 -3.56 -11.25
CA SER A 15 -0.84 -4.30 -12.48
C SER A 15 -1.90 -3.59 -13.33
N GLN A 16 -2.91 -3.00 -12.69
CA GLN A 16 -3.95 -2.21 -13.37
C GLN A 16 -3.37 -0.92 -13.97
N ALA A 17 -2.48 -0.23 -13.23
CA ALA A 17 -1.77 0.93 -13.76
C ALA A 17 -0.88 0.59 -14.98
N ALA A 18 -0.33 -0.63 -15.03
CA ALA A 18 0.45 -1.09 -16.19
C ALA A 18 -0.43 -1.52 -17.39
N ALA A 19 -1.69 -1.93 -17.16
CA ALA A 19 -2.62 -2.39 -18.20
C ALA A 19 -3.23 -1.24 -19.03
N ASP A 20 -3.28 -0.03 -18.47
CA ASP A 20 -3.66 1.20 -19.20
C ASP A 20 -2.52 1.73 -20.11
N GLY A 21 -1.38 1.02 -20.14
CA GLY A 21 -0.09 1.49 -20.61
C GLY A 21 0.00 1.88 -22.08
N ASN A 22 -0.19 3.17 -22.35
CA ASN A 22 0.62 3.87 -23.34
C ASN A 22 2.02 4.09 -22.75
N LYS A 23 3.08 3.72 -23.48
CA LYS A 23 4.50 3.71 -23.03
C LYS A 23 5.10 5.12 -22.75
N ASP A 24 4.26 6.15 -22.74
CA ASP A 24 4.59 7.56 -22.56
C ASP A 24 3.89 8.19 -21.34
N GLN A 25 3.25 7.39 -20.46
CA GLN A 25 2.67 7.96 -19.23
C GLN A 25 3.73 8.21 -18.17
N SER A 26 3.73 9.44 -17.63
CA SER A 26 4.58 9.83 -16.51
C SER A 26 4.38 8.86 -15.34
N LEU A 27 5.44 8.62 -14.56
CA LEU A 27 5.34 7.82 -13.32
C LEU A 27 4.20 8.32 -12.43
N GLN A 28 3.99 9.64 -12.43
CA GLN A 28 2.90 10.31 -11.73
C GLN A 28 1.52 9.77 -12.15
N GLU A 29 1.28 9.58 -13.44
CA GLU A 29 -0.01 9.07 -13.96
C GLU A 29 -0.19 7.59 -13.61
N GLN A 30 0.87 6.80 -13.63
CA GLN A 30 0.81 5.39 -13.18
C GLN A 30 0.52 5.31 -11.68
N VAL A 31 1.08 6.22 -10.88
CA VAL A 31 0.82 6.31 -9.45
C VAL A 31 -0.65 6.69 -9.20
N ASP A 32 -1.16 7.70 -9.90
CA ASP A 32 -2.54 8.15 -9.73
C ASP A 32 -3.54 7.10 -10.24
N ALA A 33 -3.23 6.37 -11.33
CA ALA A 33 -4.02 5.23 -11.80
C ALA A 33 -4.04 4.09 -10.77
N ALA A 34 -2.90 3.74 -10.18
CA ALA A 34 -2.83 2.73 -9.14
C ALA A 34 -3.64 3.15 -7.89
N LEU A 35 -3.55 4.42 -7.49
CA LEU A 35 -4.34 4.97 -6.38
C LEU A 35 -5.84 5.04 -6.70
N ALA A 36 -6.24 5.07 -7.97
CA ALA A 36 -7.63 5.02 -8.39
C ALA A 36 -8.25 3.61 -8.31
N CYS A 37 -7.45 2.56 -8.02
CA CYS A 37 -7.98 1.22 -7.84
C CYS A 37 -8.99 1.19 -6.67
N PRO A 38 -10.21 0.68 -6.89
CA PRO A 38 -11.20 0.55 -5.81
C PRO A 38 -10.72 -0.40 -4.69
N CYS A 39 -9.75 -1.28 -4.99
CA CYS A 39 -9.07 -2.12 -4.02
C CYS A 39 -8.33 -1.34 -2.92
N LEU A 40 -8.03 -0.06 -3.14
CA LEU A 40 -7.36 0.83 -2.18
C LEU A 40 -8.31 1.83 -1.52
N ASP A 41 -9.60 1.83 -1.88
CA ASP A 41 -10.54 2.85 -1.40
C ASP A 41 -10.70 2.83 0.11
N GLU A 42 -10.79 1.65 0.73
CA GLU A 42 -10.90 1.52 2.19
C GLU A 42 -9.65 2.04 2.91
N LEU A 43 -8.46 1.77 2.35
CA LEU A 43 -7.19 2.24 2.89
C LEU A 43 -7.04 3.77 2.78
N LYS A 44 -7.50 4.36 1.67
CA LYS A 44 -7.47 5.81 1.42
C LYS A 44 -8.55 6.59 2.19
N ALA A 45 -9.74 6.01 2.35
CA ALA A 45 -10.85 6.65 3.05
C ALA A 45 -10.72 6.52 4.57
N GLY A 46 -9.91 5.56 5.05
CA GLY A 46 -9.67 5.33 6.46
C GLY A 46 -8.83 6.42 7.16
N PRO A 47 -8.68 6.32 8.49
CA PRO A 47 -8.00 7.33 9.32
C PRO A 47 -6.52 7.52 9.00
N CYS A 48 -5.89 6.57 8.29
CA CYS A 48 -4.49 6.64 7.85
C CYS A 48 -4.33 6.87 6.34
N GLY A 49 -5.40 7.19 5.63
CA GLY A 49 -5.40 7.31 4.17
C GLY A 49 -4.40 8.31 3.63
N THR A 50 -4.24 9.46 4.29
CA THR A 50 -3.25 10.48 3.89
C THR A 50 -1.83 9.95 3.95
N SER A 51 -1.48 9.24 5.04
CA SER A 51 -0.16 8.61 5.19
C SER A 51 0.04 7.46 4.20
N PHE A 52 -1.03 6.72 3.91
CA PHE A 52 -1.01 5.63 2.93
C PHE A 52 -0.70 6.16 1.53
N ILE A 53 -1.43 7.18 1.09
CA ILE A 53 -1.20 7.83 -0.20
C ILE A 53 0.23 8.38 -0.29
N ALA A 54 0.72 9.06 0.75
CA ALA A 54 2.08 9.61 0.75
C ALA A 54 3.15 8.51 0.60
N ALA A 55 3.05 7.42 1.38
CA ALA A 55 3.98 6.30 1.30
C ALA A 55 3.93 5.58 -0.05
N PHE A 56 2.71 5.35 -0.56
CA PHE A 56 2.49 4.69 -1.85
C PHE A 56 3.06 5.51 -3.01
N LYS A 57 2.79 6.83 -3.02
CA LYS A 57 3.35 7.76 -4.01
C LYS A 57 4.88 7.75 -3.97
N CYS A 58 5.45 7.83 -2.78
CA CYS A 58 6.90 7.78 -2.60
C CYS A 58 7.48 6.48 -3.18
N PHE A 59 6.90 5.32 -2.84
CA PHE A 59 7.39 4.02 -3.30
C PHE A 59 7.35 3.85 -4.82
N MET A 60 6.28 4.33 -5.47
CA MET A 60 6.10 4.21 -6.92
C MET A 60 6.95 5.22 -7.71
N LEU A 61 7.10 6.45 -7.21
CA LEU A 61 7.88 7.51 -7.86
C LEU A 61 9.39 7.31 -7.72
N ASN A 62 9.86 6.71 -6.63
CA ASN A 62 11.26 6.38 -6.47
C ASN A 62 11.59 5.14 -7.31
N GLN A 63 12.35 5.32 -8.39
CA GLN A 63 12.81 4.23 -9.27
C GLN A 63 14.16 3.63 -8.88
N GLU A 64 14.78 4.13 -7.80
CA GLU A 64 16.07 3.63 -7.33
C GLU A 64 15.96 2.20 -6.79
N GLU A 65 17.03 1.41 -6.86
CA GLU A 65 17.05 0.01 -6.41
C GLU A 65 16.66 -0.14 -4.92
N ASP A 66 16.86 0.93 -4.14
CA ASP A 66 16.51 1.10 -2.72
C ASP A 66 15.23 1.94 -2.48
N LYS A 67 14.17 1.75 -3.29
CA LYS A 67 12.87 2.46 -3.19
C LYS A 67 12.34 2.58 -1.77
N ALA A 68 12.47 1.50 -1.00
CA ALA A 68 11.98 1.42 0.37
C ALA A 68 12.79 2.30 1.32
N GLN A 69 14.12 2.42 1.14
CA GLN A 69 15.01 3.22 1.99
C GLN A 69 14.73 4.71 1.88
N ASN A 70 14.48 5.21 0.66
CA ASN A 70 14.16 6.62 0.43
C ASN A 70 12.76 7.02 0.93
N CYS A 71 11.91 6.05 1.24
CA CYS A 71 10.53 6.27 1.66
C CYS A 71 10.22 5.76 3.07
N VAL A 72 11.24 5.35 3.84
CA VAL A 72 11.08 4.77 5.18
C VAL A 72 10.25 5.67 6.09
N ASP A 73 10.50 6.98 6.08
CA ASP A 73 9.75 7.92 6.93
C ASP A 73 8.24 7.93 6.61
N SER A 74 7.89 7.81 5.33
CA SER A 74 6.49 7.76 4.89
C SER A 74 5.83 6.45 5.32
N PHE A 75 6.53 5.32 5.13
CA PHE A 75 6.06 4.01 5.61
C PHE A 75 5.98 3.94 7.13
N GLN A 76 6.91 4.57 7.84
CA GLN A 76 6.91 4.61 9.30
C GLN A 76 5.74 5.43 9.82
N THR A 77 5.42 6.57 9.19
CA THR A 77 4.25 7.40 9.53
C THR A 77 2.95 6.62 9.31
N LEU A 78 2.85 5.89 8.20
CA LEU A 78 1.72 5.00 7.92
C LEU A 78 1.61 3.90 8.98
N HIS A 79 2.71 3.22 9.28
CA HIS A 79 2.75 2.14 10.26
C HIS A 79 2.34 2.63 11.66
N GLN A 80 2.86 3.77 12.11
CA GLN A 80 2.47 4.38 13.38
C GLN A 80 0.97 4.68 13.44
N CYS A 81 0.38 5.13 12.32
CA CYS A 81 -1.05 5.36 12.25
C CYS A 81 -1.85 4.04 12.30
N MET A 82 -1.43 3.01 11.56
CA MET A 82 -2.07 1.69 11.59
C MET A 82 -2.06 1.07 12.99
N VAL A 83 -0.94 1.21 13.72
CA VAL A 83 -0.81 0.75 15.11
C VAL A 83 -1.73 1.49 16.07
N LYS A 84 -2.01 2.78 15.83
CA LYS A 84 -2.97 3.57 16.61
C LYS A 84 -4.44 3.24 16.27
N HIS A 85 -4.69 2.73 15.06
CA HIS A 85 -6.03 2.43 14.57
C HIS A 85 -6.17 0.96 14.13
N PRO A 86 -5.84 -0.03 14.98
CA PRO A 86 -5.79 -1.44 14.59
C PRO A 86 -7.15 -1.95 14.10
N GLN A 87 -8.25 -1.42 14.64
CA GLN A 87 -9.62 -1.73 14.22
C GLN A 87 -9.92 -1.36 12.76
N ALA A 88 -9.28 -0.32 12.22
CA ALA A 88 -9.47 0.10 10.83
C ALA A 88 -8.66 -0.76 9.84
N PHE A 89 -7.70 -1.54 10.34
CA PHE A 89 -6.84 -2.41 9.53
C PHE A 89 -7.00 -3.88 9.87
N ALA A 90 -7.98 -4.26 10.71
CA ALA A 90 -8.17 -5.63 11.18
C ALA A 90 -8.45 -6.62 10.03
N GLU A 91 -9.05 -6.15 8.94
CA GLU A 91 -9.31 -6.96 7.73
C GLU A 91 -8.09 -7.06 6.81
N PHE A 92 -7.12 -6.15 6.95
CA PHE A 92 -5.92 -6.06 6.11
C PHE A 92 -4.68 -6.65 6.78
N VAL A 93 -4.62 -6.57 8.11
CA VAL A 93 -3.60 -7.21 8.93
C VAL A 93 -4.17 -8.57 9.31
N PRO A 94 -3.70 -9.68 8.70
CA PRO A 94 -4.09 -11.00 9.18
C PRO A 94 -3.80 -11.02 10.68
N GLN A 95 -4.81 -11.37 11.49
CA GLN A 95 -4.72 -11.32 12.95
C GLN A 95 -3.50 -12.12 13.44
N ALA A 96 -2.35 -11.45 13.56
CA ALA A 96 -1.16 -11.95 14.24
C ALA A 96 -1.34 -11.82 15.76
N ALA A 97 -2.57 -12.08 16.24
CA ALA A 97 -2.92 -12.16 17.65
C ALA A 97 -3.51 -13.52 18.04
N GLU A 98 -3.69 -14.46 17.10
CA GLU A 98 -4.07 -15.85 17.42
C GLU A 98 -3.36 -16.85 16.48
N GLN A 99 -2.03 -16.95 16.62
CA GLN A 99 -1.35 -18.25 16.55
C GLN A 99 -0.39 -18.38 17.74
N GLN A 100 -0.94 -18.28 18.95
CA GLN A 100 -0.53 -19.23 19.97
C GLN A 100 -0.96 -20.61 19.48
N GLN A 101 0.04 -21.43 19.13
CA GLN A 101 0.01 -22.89 19.27
C GLN A 101 -1.18 -23.63 18.63
N GLN A 102 -1.02 -24.05 17.38
CA GLN A 102 -1.67 -25.29 16.92
C GLN A 102 -0.61 -26.25 16.36
N GLN A 103 -0.20 -27.13 17.29
CA GLN A 103 0.43 -28.45 17.18
C GLN A 103 1.77 -28.61 16.46
#